data_AF-A0A7K9LRR8-F1
#
_entry.id   AF-A0A7K9LRR8-F1
#
_cell.length_a   1.000
_cell.length_b   1.000
_cell.length_c   1.000
_cell.angle_alpha   90.00
_cell.angle_beta   90.00
_cell.angle_gamma   90.00
#
_symmetry.space_group_name_H-M   'P 1'
#
loop_
_entity.id
_entity.type
_entity.pdbx_description
1 polymer ?
#
loop_
_entity_poly.entity_id
_entity_poly.type
_entity_poly.pdbx_seq_one_letter_code
_entity_poly.pdbx_strand_id
1 'polypeptide(L)'
;GDYTTEPANKHVYHTAPARSLMSRPKDLKGFQTPGPAAYSLPRILGPRTVYTHAEPCYSMRWKSQYQSCFQDMAKTPGPAAFANVELDVYKPRAPKYTMGLKTTPAGKGMGPGPAEYSPGKVR
;
A
#
# COMPACT_ATOMS: atom_id res chain seq x y z
N GLY A 1 22.89 -5.39 -108.64
CA GLY A 1 21.80 -6.31 -109.04
C GLY A 1 21.52 -7.14 -107.83
N ASP A 2 20.60 -6.66 -106.99
CA ASP A 2 20.64 -6.90 -105.55
C ASP A 2 19.43 -7.72 -105.13
N TYR A 3 19.35 -8.96 -105.61
CA TYR A 3 18.30 -9.87 -105.17
C TYR A 3 18.88 -10.91 -104.21
N THR A 4 18.57 -10.75 -102.93
CA THR A 4 18.86 -11.73 -101.88
C THR A 4 17.58 -12.52 -101.56
N THR A 5 17.63 -13.84 -101.70
CA THR A 5 16.49 -14.74 -101.50
C THR A 5 16.34 -15.25 -100.06
N GLU A 6 17.25 -14.87 -99.18
CA GLU A 6 17.32 -15.27 -97.76
C GLU A 6 16.00 -15.17 -96.97
N PRO A 7 15.20 -14.08 -97.04
CA PRO A 7 13.96 -14.00 -96.27
C PRO A 7 12.83 -14.88 -96.84
N ALA A 8 12.88 -15.24 -98.13
CA ALA A 8 11.82 -16.01 -98.79
C ALA A 8 11.84 -17.49 -98.39
N ASN A 9 13.02 -18.05 -98.10
CA ASN A 9 13.16 -19.46 -97.70
C ASN A 9 12.39 -19.82 -96.41
N LYS A 10 12.12 -18.85 -95.54
CA LYS A 10 11.34 -19.04 -94.30
C LYS A 10 9.87 -19.36 -94.55
N HIS A 11 9.34 -18.99 -95.73
CA HIS A 11 7.96 -19.23 -96.13
C HIS A 11 7.80 -20.47 -97.03
N VAL A 12 8.87 -20.91 -97.68
CA VAL A 12 8.88 -22.10 -98.57
C VAL A 12 9.05 -23.40 -97.78
N TYR A 13 9.85 -23.39 -96.71
CA TYR A 13 10.10 -24.56 -95.88
C TYR A 13 9.53 -24.36 -94.48
N HIS A 14 8.73 -25.31 -94.00
CA HIS A 14 8.21 -25.29 -92.64
C HIS A 14 9.34 -25.50 -91.63
N THR A 15 9.74 -24.44 -90.92
CA THR A 15 10.72 -24.51 -89.83
C THR A 15 10.03 -24.57 -88.47
N ALA A 16 10.48 -25.45 -87.58
CA ALA A 16 9.95 -25.54 -86.22
C ALA A 16 10.20 -24.22 -85.44
N PRO A 17 9.24 -23.75 -84.63
CA PRO A 17 9.39 -22.51 -83.89
C PRO A 17 10.54 -22.61 -82.86
N ALA A 18 11.47 -21.66 -82.92
CA ALA A 18 12.52 -21.53 -81.91
C ALA A 18 11.93 -20.98 -80.61
N ARG A 19 11.99 -21.77 -79.53
CA ARG A 19 11.52 -21.38 -78.19
C ARG A 19 12.71 -20.93 -77.35
N SER A 20 12.69 -19.69 -76.84
CA SER A 20 13.62 -19.23 -75.82
C SER A 20 13.20 -19.78 -74.45
N LEU A 21 14.12 -20.38 -73.70
CA LEU A 21 13.87 -20.78 -72.31
C LEU A 21 14.12 -19.59 -71.39
N MET A 22 13.10 -19.21 -70.62
CA MET A 22 13.22 -18.21 -69.55
C MET A 22 14.11 -18.79 -68.44
N SER A 23 14.94 -17.94 -67.81
CA SER A 23 15.79 -18.34 -66.68
C SER A 23 14.95 -18.86 -65.50
N ARG A 24 15.54 -19.73 -64.68
CA ARG A 24 14.86 -20.29 -63.51
C ARG A 24 14.62 -19.18 -62.47
N PRO A 25 13.40 -19.02 -61.93
CA PRO A 25 13.18 -18.15 -60.78
C PRO A 25 14.00 -18.67 -59.59
N LYS A 26 14.56 -17.76 -58.79
CA LYS A 26 15.24 -18.13 -57.55
C LYS A 26 14.25 -18.82 -56.63
N ASP A 27 14.72 -19.87 -55.94
CA ASP A 27 13.90 -20.60 -54.99
C ASP A 27 13.29 -19.64 -53.96
N LEU A 28 12.01 -19.89 -53.66
CA LEU A 28 11.32 -19.20 -52.57
C LEU A 28 12.16 -19.41 -51.30
N LYS A 29 12.48 -18.31 -50.59
CA LYS A 29 13.13 -18.41 -49.28
C LYS A 29 12.31 -19.38 -48.44
N GLY A 30 12.93 -20.48 -48.01
CA GLY A 30 12.30 -21.48 -47.18
C GLY A 30 11.67 -20.82 -45.94
N PHE A 31 10.57 -21.41 -45.47
CA PHE A 31 9.92 -20.93 -44.26
C PHE A 31 10.93 -20.83 -43.12
N GLN A 32 11.13 -19.61 -42.60
CA GLN A 32 11.91 -19.40 -41.39
C GLN A 32 11.04 -19.82 -40.21
N THR A 33 10.93 -21.13 -39.99
CA THR A 33 10.27 -21.65 -38.80
C THR A 33 11.26 -21.56 -37.63
N PRO A 34 10.83 -21.06 -36.46
CA PRO A 34 11.64 -21.15 -35.25
C PRO A 34 12.06 -22.60 -35.03
N GLY A 35 13.33 -22.81 -34.67
CA GLY A 35 13.84 -24.15 -34.36
C GLY A 35 13.05 -24.81 -33.21
N PRO A 36 13.16 -26.13 -33.03
CA PRO A 36 12.37 -26.87 -32.03
C PRO A 36 12.51 -26.33 -30.60
N ALA A 37 13.65 -25.72 -30.25
CA ALA A 37 13.90 -25.09 -28.95
C ALA A 37 13.55 -23.59 -28.88
N ALA A 38 13.11 -22.97 -29.98
CA ALA A 38 12.77 -21.55 -30.02
C ALA A 38 11.33 -21.26 -29.55
N TYR A 39 10.52 -22.30 -29.30
CA TYR A 39 9.20 -22.15 -28.70
C TYR A 39 9.33 -21.98 -27.18
N SER A 40 8.95 -20.80 -26.67
CA SER A 40 8.78 -20.61 -25.23
C SER A 40 7.42 -21.17 -24.81
N LEU A 41 7.43 -22.22 -23.98
CA LEU A 41 6.22 -22.75 -23.40
C LEU A 41 5.70 -21.80 -22.30
N PRO A 42 4.38 -21.55 -22.25
CA PRO A 42 3.81 -20.77 -21.16
C PRO A 42 4.02 -21.50 -19.83
N ARG A 43 4.19 -20.71 -18.76
CA ARG A 43 4.37 -21.21 -17.40
C ARG A 43 3.18 -22.08 -17.00
N ILE A 44 3.48 -23.33 -16.62
CA ILE A 44 2.49 -24.35 -16.20
C ILE A 44 2.34 -24.47 -14.67
N LEU A 45 3.28 -23.92 -13.90
CA LEU A 45 3.29 -23.98 -12.43
C LEU A 45 3.53 -22.58 -11.83
N GLY A 46 2.77 -22.24 -10.79
CA GLY A 46 2.87 -20.98 -10.05
C GLY A 46 1.73 -20.00 -10.36
N PRO A 47 1.77 -18.77 -9.83
CA PRO A 47 0.73 -17.78 -10.07
C PRO A 47 0.70 -17.36 -11.55
N ARG A 48 -0.50 -17.11 -12.09
CA ARG A 48 -0.76 -16.68 -13.50
C ARG A 48 -0.40 -17.73 -14.58
N THR A 49 -0.92 -18.94 -14.44
CA THR A 49 -0.89 -19.94 -15.52
C THR A 49 -1.88 -19.59 -16.63
N VAL A 50 -1.49 -19.85 -17.89
CA VAL A 50 -2.30 -19.49 -19.08
C VAL A 50 -3.44 -20.49 -19.33
N TYR A 51 -3.19 -21.77 -19.05
CA TYR A 51 -4.09 -22.87 -19.42
C TYR A 51 -4.92 -23.41 -18.25
N THR A 52 -4.52 -23.14 -17.02
CA THR A 52 -5.15 -23.67 -15.80
C THR A 52 -5.42 -22.53 -14.83
N HIS A 53 -6.45 -22.68 -13.99
CA HIS A 53 -6.67 -21.75 -12.88
C HIS A 53 -5.56 -21.95 -11.83
N ALA A 54 -4.89 -20.86 -11.42
CA ALA A 54 -3.89 -20.88 -10.37
C ALA A 54 -4.45 -20.26 -9.10
N GLU A 55 -4.33 -20.99 -7.99
CA GLU A 55 -4.69 -20.48 -6.66
C GLU A 55 -3.70 -19.40 -6.18
N PRO A 56 -4.11 -18.53 -5.24
CA PRO A 56 -3.24 -17.50 -4.70
C PRO A 56 -1.95 -18.08 -4.10
N CYS A 57 -0.80 -17.57 -4.55
CA CYS A 57 0.51 -17.92 -4.01
C CYS A 57 0.89 -16.91 -2.92
N TYR A 58 0.74 -17.31 -1.65
CA TYR A 58 1.15 -16.50 -0.51
C TYR A 58 2.60 -16.81 -0.13
N SER A 59 3.41 -15.78 0.08
CA SER A 59 4.71 -15.90 0.71
C SER A 59 4.63 -15.47 2.18
N MET A 60 5.42 -16.13 3.03
CA MET A 60 5.56 -15.66 4.41
C MET A 60 6.39 -14.38 4.42
N ARG A 61 5.81 -13.30 4.94
CA ARG A 61 6.53 -12.07 5.24
C ARG A 61 7.23 -12.23 6.59
N TRP A 62 8.40 -11.63 6.73
CA TRP A 62 9.13 -11.59 8.00
C TRP A 62 8.24 -10.98 9.10
N LYS A 63 8.30 -11.54 10.31
CA LYS A 63 7.61 -10.98 11.46
C LYS A 63 8.29 -9.67 11.87
N SER A 64 7.50 -8.64 12.11
CA SER A 64 8.02 -7.41 12.72
C SER A 64 8.66 -7.74 14.07
N GLN A 65 9.82 -7.14 14.34
CA GLN A 65 10.44 -7.22 15.67
C GLN A 65 9.70 -6.38 16.71
N TYR A 66 8.74 -5.55 16.30
CA TYR A 66 7.88 -4.80 17.21
C TYR A 66 7.16 -5.75 18.15
N GLN A 67 7.38 -5.58 19.46
CA GLN A 67 6.83 -6.42 20.53
C GLN A 67 7.32 -7.88 20.54
N SER A 68 8.43 -8.17 19.84
CA SER A 68 9.11 -9.48 19.89
C SER A 68 10.11 -9.55 21.06
N CYS A 69 10.52 -10.76 21.45
CA CYS A 69 11.58 -10.97 22.45
C CYS A 69 12.97 -10.46 21.99
N PHE A 70 13.15 -10.19 20.69
CA PHE A 70 14.37 -9.61 20.13
C PHE A 70 14.26 -8.10 19.91
N GLN A 71 13.18 -7.47 20.39
CA GLN A 71 13.02 -6.03 20.29
C GLN A 71 14.03 -5.33 21.20
N ASP A 72 14.77 -4.39 20.63
CA ASP A 72 15.64 -3.50 21.40
C ASP A 72 14.79 -2.56 22.28
N MET A 73 14.67 -2.93 23.56
CA MET A 73 13.94 -2.15 24.57
C MET A 73 14.62 -0.82 24.91
N ALA A 74 15.88 -0.59 24.51
CA ALA A 74 16.54 0.69 24.74
C ALA A 74 15.91 1.83 23.93
N LYS A 75 15.15 1.49 22.87
CA LYS A 75 14.44 2.46 22.01
C LYS A 75 13.08 2.86 22.56
N THR A 76 12.56 2.18 23.57
CA THR A 76 11.30 2.57 24.22
C THR A 76 11.58 3.56 25.35
N PRO A 77 10.96 4.75 25.36
CA PRO A 77 11.09 5.66 26.49
C PRO A 77 10.62 4.96 27.77
N GLY A 78 11.39 5.09 28.85
CA GLY A 78 11.03 4.53 30.15
C GLY A 78 9.73 5.14 30.69
N PRO A 79 9.08 4.52 31.70
CA PRO A 79 7.82 5.03 32.25
C PRO A 79 7.92 6.46 32.77
N ALA A 80 9.10 6.90 33.22
CA ALA A 80 9.36 8.25 33.69
C ALA A 80 9.64 9.28 32.57
N ALA A 81 9.77 8.85 31.31
CA ALA A 81 10.02 9.74 30.17
C ALA A 81 8.75 10.39 29.62
N PHE A 82 7.57 9.93 30.05
CA PHE A 82 6.30 10.57 29.73
C PHE A 82 6.05 11.73 30.70
N ALA A 83 5.71 12.90 30.16
CA ALA A 83 5.34 14.04 30.99
C ALA A 83 4.03 13.77 31.74
N ASN A 84 3.93 14.26 32.98
CA ASN A 84 2.66 14.26 33.69
C ASN A 84 1.69 15.21 32.98
N VAL A 85 0.58 14.67 32.49
CA VAL A 85 -0.50 15.46 31.86
C VAL A 85 -1.51 15.86 32.92
N GLU A 86 -1.94 17.12 32.91
CA GLU A 86 -3.01 17.59 33.79
C GLU A 86 -4.32 16.86 33.45
N LEU A 87 -4.84 16.09 34.41
CA LEU A 87 -6.00 15.21 34.20
C LEU A 87 -7.30 15.99 33.90
N ASP A 88 -7.33 17.26 34.30
CA ASP A 88 -8.48 18.17 34.13
C ASP A 88 -8.77 18.48 32.65
N VAL A 89 -7.84 18.18 31.74
CA VAL A 89 -8.03 18.35 30.29
C VAL A 89 -9.04 17.35 29.72
N TYR A 90 -9.15 16.16 30.31
CA TYR A 90 -9.95 15.06 29.74
C TYR A 90 -10.90 14.39 30.75
N LYS A 91 -10.75 14.68 32.04
CA LYS A 91 -11.64 14.21 33.10
C LYS A 91 -12.26 15.39 33.84
N PRO A 92 -13.52 15.26 34.30
CA PRO A 92 -14.10 16.27 35.17
C PRO A 92 -13.23 16.42 36.43
N ARG A 93 -12.77 17.65 36.66
CA ARG A 93 -11.91 18.02 37.78
C ARG A 93 -12.60 17.73 39.12
N ALA A 94 -11.86 17.17 40.07
CA ALA A 94 -12.35 16.97 41.42
C ALA A 94 -12.63 18.32 42.13
N PRO A 95 -13.66 18.42 42.97
CA PRO A 95 -13.94 19.66 43.69
C PRO A 95 -12.78 20.01 44.64
N LYS A 96 -12.32 21.26 44.59
CA LYS A 96 -11.31 21.80 45.51
C LYS A 96 -12.00 22.53 46.66
N TYR A 97 -11.75 22.08 47.89
CA TYR A 97 -12.26 22.72 49.10
C TYR A 97 -11.13 23.38 49.87
N THR A 98 -11.40 24.54 50.43
CA THR A 98 -10.51 25.25 51.37
C THR A 98 -11.29 25.63 52.61
N MET A 99 -10.74 25.38 53.79
CA MET A 99 -11.34 25.83 55.04
C MET A 99 -10.88 27.26 55.34
N GLY A 100 -11.82 28.21 55.37
CA GLY A 100 -11.57 29.56 55.88
C GLY A 100 -11.65 29.62 57.40
N LEU A 101 -11.01 30.61 58.03
CA LEU A 101 -11.16 30.86 59.46
C LEU A 101 -12.62 31.22 59.78
N LYS A 102 -13.20 30.58 60.79
CA LYS A 102 -14.46 31.03 61.39
C LYS A 102 -14.16 32.19 62.34
N THR A 103 -14.38 33.43 61.92
CA THR A 103 -14.49 34.54 62.88
C THR A 103 -15.85 34.43 63.56
N THR A 104 -15.87 34.19 64.86
CA THR A 104 -17.09 34.27 65.65
C THR A 104 -17.61 35.72 65.60
N PRO A 105 -18.89 35.97 65.30
CA PRO A 105 -19.43 37.31 65.47
C PRO A 105 -19.38 37.67 66.96
N ALA A 106 -18.66 38.73 67.30
CA ALA A 106 -18.65 39.31 68.64
C ALA A 106 -20.06 39.85 68.93
N GLY A 107 -20.82 39.14 69.76
CA GLY A 107 -22.17 39.60 70.13
C GLY A 107 -23.08 38.48 70.57
N LYS A 108 -22.73 37.77 71.64
CA LYS A 108 -23.75 37.11 72.47
C LYS A 108 -24.01 38.05 73.63
N GLY A 109 -25.16 38.72 73.58
CA GLY A 109 -25.61 39.66 74.60
C GLY A 109 -25.43 39.06 75.99
N MET A 110 -24.67 39.75 76.81
CA MET A 110 -24.43 39.43 78.21
C MET A 110 -25.77 39.62 78.93
N GLY A 111 -26.54 38.54 79.06
CA GLY A 111 -27.64 38.52 80.03
C GLY A 111 -27.04 38.74 81.42
N PRO A 112 -27.75 39.41 82.35
CA PRO A 112 -27.21 39.68 83.68
C PRO A 112 -26.72 38.38 84.30
N GLY A 113 -25.52 38.42 84.88
CA GLY A 113 -24.95 37.26 85.55
C GLY A 113 -25.88 36.77 86.67
N PRO A 114 -25.80 35.51 87.10
CA PRO A 114 -26.63 34.99 88.19
C PRO A 114 -26.54 35.80 89.49
N ALA A 115 -25.45 36.58 89.68
CA ALA A 115 -25.25 37.49 90.82
C ALA A 115 -25.81 38.91 90.63
N GLU A 116 -26.27 39.28 89.42
CA GLU A 116 -26.84 40.61 89.10
C GLU A 116 -28.35 40.68 89.33
N TYR A 117 -29.00 39.58 89.70
CA TYR A 117 -30.41 39.57 90.07
C TYR A 117 -30.59 40.05 91.51
N SER A 118 -31.10 41.28 91.69
CA SER A 118 -31.56 41.77 92.99
C SER A 118 -33.05 41.43 93.19
N PRO A 119 -33.44 40.63 94.21
CA PRO A 119 -34.85 40.50 94.56
C PRO A 119 -35.32 41.84 95.13
N GLY A 120 -36.32 42.45 94.49
CA GLY A 120 -36.84 43.76 94.89
C GLY A 120 -37.31 43.79 96.35
N LYS A 121 -37.40 45.00 96.92
CA LYS A 121 -37.78 45.24 98.31
C LYS A 121 -39.23 44.79 98.57
N VAL A 122 -39.41 43.83 99.48
CA VAL A 122 -40.73 43.39 99.97
C VAL A 122 -41.25 44.46 100.94
N ARG A 123 -42.48 44.93 100.73
CA ARG A 123 -43.20 45.84 101.62
C ARG A 123 -43.84 45.10 102.78
#